data_AF-A0A6J4SHV8-F1
#
_entry.id   AF-A0A6J4SHV8-F1
#
_cell.length_a   1.000
_cell.length_b   1.000
_cell.length_c   1.000
_cell.angle_alpha   90.00
_cell.angle_beta   90.00
_cell.angle_gamma   90.00
#
_symmetry.space_group_name_H-M   'P 1'
#
loop_
_entity.id
_entity.type
_entity.pdbx_description
1 polymer ?
#
loop_
_entity_poly.entity_id
_entity_poly.type
_entity_poly.pdbx_seq_one_letter_code
_entity_poly.pdbx_strand_id
1 'polypeptide(L)' 'MSRTGIVERAYELARDNHSIDDIRAALRKEGYIQVDEYLQDGSLRKELKKLSSRES' A
#
# COMPACT_ATOMS: atom_id res chain seq x y z
N MET A 1 16.14 -5.02 3.73
CA MET A 1 15.05 -4.34 3.00
C MET A 1 14.56 -3.20 3.88
N SER A 2 14.70 -1.97 3.42
CA SER A 2 14.46 -0.76 4.22
C SER A 2 12.97 -0.37 4.19
N ARG A 3 12.45 0.10 5.32
CA ARG A 3 11.07 0.60 5.55
C ARG A 3 10.53 1.53 4.45
N THR A 4 11.39 2.33 3.83
CA THR A 4 11.04 3.31 2.79
C THR A 4 10.43 2.66 1.54
N GLY A 5 10.97 1.51 1.10
CA GLY A 5 10.56 0.89 -0.15
C GLY A 5 9.13 0.33 -0.14
N ILE A 6 8.63 -0.13 1.02
CA ILE A 6 7.25 -0.63 1.15
C ILE A 6 6.24 0.51 1.02
N VAL A 7 6.54 1.64 1.67
CA VAL A 7 5.65 2.81 1.67
C VAL A 7 5.58 3.40 0.28
N GLU A 8 6.73 3.70 -0.35
CA GLU A 8 6.80 4.25 -1.70
C GLU A 8 6.06 3.36 -2.70
N ARG A 9 6.31 2.04 -2.64
CA ARG A 9 5.66 1.08 -3.52
C ARG A 9 4.15 0.98 -3.27
N ALA A 10 3.70 1.09 -2.02
CA ALA A 10 2.28 1.15 -1.71
C ALA A 10 1.60 2.38 -2.34
N TYR A 11 2.25 3.54 -2.35
CA TYR A 11 1.73 4.76 -3.01
C TYR A 11 1.64 4.61 -4.53
N GLU A 12 2.62 3.96 -5.16
CA GLU A 12 2.56 3.64 -6.59
C GLU A 12 1.38 2.70 -6.88
N LEU A 13 1.28 1.59 -6.14
CA LEU A 13 0.23 0.61 -6.30
C LEU A 13 -1.16 1.19 -6.01
N ALA A 14 -1.29 2.17 -5.11
CA ALA A 14 -2.56 2.81 -4.82
C ALA A 14 -3.15 3.61 -6.00
N ARG A 15 -2.35 3.90 -7.03
CA ARG A 15 -2.84 4.53 -8.28
C ARG A 15 -3.49 3.52 -9.21
N ASP A 16 -2.99 2.28 -9.20
CA ASP A 16 -3.43 1.22 -10.11
C ASP A 16 -4.38 0.21 -9.44
N ASN A 17 -4.54 0.28 -8.11
CA ASN A 17 -5.35 -0.64 -7.32
C ASN A 17 -6.47 0.08 -6.57
N HIS A 18 -7.66 -0.53 -6.55
CA HIS A 18 -8.87 0.03 -5.95
C HIS A 18 -9.04 -0.32 -4.45
N SER A 19 -8.16 -1.17 -3.90
CA SER A 19 -8.26 -1.67 -2.52
C SER A 19 -6.91 -1.75 -1.82
N ILE A 20 -6.91 -1.52 -0.50
CA ILE A 20 -5.74 -1.77 0.36
C ILE A 20 -5.34 -3.26 0.34
N ASP A 21 -6.30 -4.17 0.25
CA ASP A 21 -6.02 -5.61 0.18
C ASP A 21 -5.31 -6.00 -1.13
N ASP A 22 -5.62 -5.34 -2.24
CA ASP A 22 -4.92 -5.55 -3.52
C ASP A 22 -3.47 -5.05 -3.44
N ILE A 23 -3.26 -3.86 -2.85
CA ILE A 23 -1.92 -3.31 -2.60
C ILE A 23 -1.12 -4.26 -1.71
N ARG A 24 -1.74 -4.82 -0.66
CA ARG A 24 -1.10 -5.80 0.24
C ARG A 24 -0.70 -7.07 -0.51
N ALA A 25 -1.58 -7.60 -1.35
CA ALA A 25 -1.31 -8.78 -2.16
C ALA A 25 -0.16 -8.54 -3.16
N ALA A 26 -0.15 -7.39 -3.83
CA ALA A 26 0.90 -6.99 -4.75
C ALA A 26 2.27 -6.88 -4.05
N LEU A 27 2.35 -6.20 -2.91
CA LEU A 27 3.59 -6.08 -2.14
C LEU A 27 4.10 -7.44 -1.65
N ARG A 28 3.23 -8.32 -1.16
CA ARG A 28 3.64 -9.68 -0.77
C ARG A 28 4.16 -10.49 -1.96
N LYS A 29 3.53 -10.34 -3.14
CA LYS A 29 3.98 -10.99 -4.38
C LYS A 29 5.34 -10.47 -4.85
N GLU A 30 5.65 -9.21 -4.60
CA GLU A 30 6.95 -8.60 -4.85
C GLU A 30 8.04 -9.00 -3.83
N GLY A 31 7.67 -9.76 -2.78
CA GLY A 31 8.61 -10.29 -1.78
C GLY A 31 8.75 -9.42 -0.53
N TYR A 32 7.89 -8.42 -0.34
CA TYR A 32 7.87 -7.65 0.90
C TYR A 32 7.22 -8.46 2.04
N ILE A 33 7.91 -8.56 3.17
CA ILE A 33 7.53 -9.46 4.28
C ILE A 33 6.75 -8.71 5.38
N GLN A 34 7.08 -7.44 5.63
CA GLN A 34 6.48 -6.62 6.71
C GLN A 34 5.30 -5.77 6.23
N VAL A 35 4.65 -6.17 5.14
CA VAL A 35 3.59 -5.38 4.49
C VAL A 35 2.46 -5.04 5.46
N ASP A 36 2.06 -5.97 6.31
CA ASP A 36 1.00 -5.75 7.29
C ASP A 36 1.38 -4.76 8.38
N GLU A 37 2.61 -4.84 8.90
CA GLU A 37 3.10 -3.91 9.93
C GLU A 37 3.05 -2.46 9.43
N TYR A 38 3.35 -2.25 8.15
CA TYR A 38 3.34 -0.93 7.53
C TYR A 38 1.94 -0.48 7.10
N LEU A 39 1.15 -1.35 6.48
CA LEU A 39 -0.20 -1.02 6.02
C LEU A 39 -1.25 -1.00 7.14
N GLN A 40 -0.94 -1.55 8.32
CA GLN A 40 -1.78 -1.40 9.52
C GLN A 40 -1.64 -0.03 10.19
N ASP A 41 -0.62 0.77 9.82
CA ASP A 41 -0.55 2.16 10.27
C ASP A 41 -1.78 2.92 9.77
N GLY A 42 -2.60 3.38 10.71
CA GLY A 42 -3.86 4.04 10.43
C GLY A 42 -3.72 5.31 9.60
N SER A 43 -2.56 5.96 9.61
CA SER A 43 -2.27 7.15 8.81
C SER A 43 -1.98 6.76 7.36
N LEU A 44 -1.08 5.80 7.15
CA LEU A 44 -0.75 5.31 5.80
C LEU A 44 -1.99 4.70 5.12
N ARG A 45 -2.76 3.87 5.83
CA ARG A 45 -4.00 3.28 5.30
C ARG A 45 -5.01 4.34 4.87
N LYS A 46 -5.15 5.42 5.64
CA LYS A 46 -6.05 6.53 5.28
C LYS A 46 -5.57 7.25 4.02
N GLU A 47 -4.28 7.48 3.89
CA GLU A 47 -3.71 8.13 2.70
C GLU A 47 -3.84 7.27 1.45
N LEU A 48 -3.48 5.99 1.54
CA LEU A 48 -3.64 5.04 0.44
C LEU A 48 -5.11 4.89 0.03
N LYS A 49 -6.04 4.87 1.00
CA LYS A 49 -7.47 4.85 0.71
C LYS A 49 -7.92 6.13 -0.01
N LYS A 50 -7.43 7.31 0.37
CA LYS A 50 -7.74 8.55 -0.36
C LYS A 50 -7.27 8.52 -1.81
N LEU A 51 -6.10 7.94 -2.07
CA LEU A 51 -5.55 7.82 -3.42
C LEU A 51 -6.29 6.78 -4.26
N SER A 52 -6.58 5.63 -3.65
CA SER A 52 -7.31 4.52 -4.26
C SER A 52 -8.81 4.81 -4.49
N SER A 53 -9.42 5.68 -3.66
CA SER A 53 -10.80 6.14 -3.83
C SER A 53 -10.95 7.38 -4.72
N ARG A 54 -9.88 7.86 -5.35
CA ARG A 54 -9.91 9.04 -6.21
C ARG A 54 -10.41 8.66 -7.60
N GLU A 55 -11.65 8.17 -7.66
CA GLU A 55 -12.48 8.17 -8.86
C GLU A 55 -13.66 9.12 -8.63
N SER A 56 -13.50 10.35 -9.09
CA SER A 56 -14.51 11.23 -9.69
C SER A 56 -13.82 12.50 -10.18
#